data_AF-A0A1A8JDK2-F1
#
_entry.id   AF-A0A1A8JDK2-F1
#
_cell.length_a   1.000
_cell.length_b   1.000
_cell.length_c   1.000
_cell.angle_alpha   90.00
_cell.angle_beta   90.00
_cell.angle_gamma   90.00
#
_symmetry.space_group_name_H-M   'P 1'
#
loop_
_entity.id
_entity.type
_entity.pdbx_description
1 polymer ?
#
loop_
_entity_poly.entity_id
_entity_poly.type
_entity_poly.pdbx_seq_one_letter_code
_entity_poly.pdbx_strand_id
1 'polypeptide(L)'
;TRPRYCRINLSVPVLDRFFNQQDPRPDFRLSRESLPVLLNLLNQDRRHGWGAKIETLVFLFWLASGASHRVVSRAFGIPRSTVHRIVHRVTEEVVAIRHQVIHLPKTPEDLEAVCDHQGRFIDTYVGWPGSVHDSRVLRHSPLYR
;
A
#
# COMPACT_ATOMS: atom_id res chain seq x y z
N THR A 1 -6.83 25.53 -19.97
CA THR A 1 -6.11 25.15 -18.74
C THR A 1 -7.12 24.91 -17.63
N ARG A 2 -7.24 23.68 -17.09
CA ARG A 2 -8.22 23.36 -16.04
C ARG A 2 -7.88 24.17 -14.76
N PRO A 3 -8.84 24.84 -14.10
CA PRO A 3 -8.57 25.63 -12.90
C PRO A 3 -8.05 24.70 -11.78
N ARG A 4 -6.94 25.09 -11.15
CA ARG A 4 -6.38 24.38 -9.98
C ARG A 4 -7.31 24.60 -8.78
N TYR A 5 -8.21 23.65 -8.56
CA TYR A 5 -9.19 23.67 -7.45
C TYR A 5 -8.52 23.70 -6.06
N CYS A 6 -7.29 23.19 -5.92
CA CYS A 6 -6.52 23.27 -4.67
C CYS A 6 -5.01 23.37 -4.94
N ARG A 7 -4.28 23.99 -4.00
CA ARG A 7 -2.80 24.02 -3.96
C ARG A 7 -2.31 23.04 -2.89
N ILE A 8 -1.19 22.38 -3.16
CA ILE A 8 -0.52 21.52 -2.18
C ILE A 8 -0.03 22.41 -1.05
N ASN A 9 -0.43 22.11 0.18
CA ASN A 9 0.11 22.77 1.35
C ASN A 9 1.41 22.08 1.76
N LEU A 10 2.54 22.72 1.47
CA LEU A 10 3.88 22.24 1.84
C LEU A 10 4.17 22.40 3.34
N SER A 11 3.30 23.06 4.12
CA SER A 11 3.42 23.05 5.58
C SER A 11 3.04 21.70 6.21
N VAL A 12 2.59 20.74 5.40
CA VAL A 12 2.30 19.36 5.83
C VAL A 12 3.61 18.57 5.87
N PRO A 13 4.12 18.17 7.05
CA PRO A 13 5.44 17.55 7.15
C PRO A 13 5.57 16.26 6.34
N VAL A 14 4.50 15.46 6.26
CA VAL A 14 4.48 14.20 5.50
C VAL A 14 4.64 14.45 3.99
N LEU A 15 3.99 15.48 3.47
CA LEU A 15 4.08 15.85 2.05
C LEU A 15 5.41 16.54 1.76
N ASP A 16 5.86 17.42 2.66
CA ASP A 16 7.16 18.09 2.54
C ASP A 16 8.30 17.07 2.43
N ARG A 17 8.39 16.11 3.36
CA ARG A 17 9.37 15.01 3.30
C ARG A 17 9.27 14.23 1.99
N PHE A 18 8.06 13.91 1.56
CA PHE A 18 7.83 13.15 0.33
C PHE A 18 8.33 13.90 -0.92
N PHE A 19 8.00 15.19 -1.04
CA PHE A 19 8.38 16.03 -2.18
C PHE A 19 9.86 16.44 -2.14
N ASN A 20 10.46 16.54 -0.96
CA ASN A 20 11.91 16.74 -0.75
C ASN A 20 12.73 15.45 -0.93
N GLN A 21 12.18 14.46 -1.64
CA GLN A 21 12.85 13.21 -2.01
C GLN A 21 13.34 12.33 -0.85
N GLN A 22 12.84 12.54 0.38
CA GLN A 22 13.20 11.69 1.53
C GLN A 22 12.62 10.28 1.42
N ASP A 23 13.09 9.34 2.26
CA ASP A 23 12.57 7.97 2.28
C ASP A 23 11.06 7.98 2.64
N PRO A 24 10.18 7.49 1.75
CA PRO A 24 8.74 7.42 2.02
C PRO A 24 8.33 6.28 2.95
N ARG A 25 9.20 5.28 3.20
CA ARG A 25 8.83 4.07 3.96
C ARG A 25 8.32 4.34 5.38
N PRO A 26 8.88 5.28 6.16
CA PRO A 26 8.40 5.56 7.52
C PRO A 26 6.93 6.00 7.56
N ASP A 27 6.49 6.79 6.59
CA ASP A 27 5.14 7.37 6.56
C ASP A 27 4.14 6.51 5.73
N PHE A 28 4.63 5.81 4.70
CA PHE A 28 3.77 5.13 3.71
C PHE A 28 3.97 3.63 3.61
N ARG A 29 4.99 3.04 4.28
CA ARG A 29 5.40 1.62 4.19
C ARG A 29 5.65 1.10 2.76
N LEU A 30 5.84 2.01 1.81
CA LEU A 30 6.08 1.72 0.40
C LEU A 30 7.38 2.41 -0.04
N SER A 31 8.16 1.76 -0.90
CA SER A 31 9.38 2.36 -1.44
C SER A 31 9.06 3.45 -2.47
N ARG A 32 10.05 4.32 -2.75
CA ARG A 32 9.90 5.42 -3.71
C ARG A 32 9.71 4.91 -5.14
N GLU A 33 10.27 3.75 -5.45
CA GLU A 33 10.26 3.09 -6.76
C GLU A 33 8.93 2.38 -7.02
N SER A 34 8.32 1.78 -5.98
CA SER A 34 7.03 1.09 -6.09
C SER A 34 5.84 2.05 -6.21
N LEU A 35 5.96 3.28 -5.74
CA LEU A 35 4.86 4.24 -5.75
C LEU A 35 4.42 4.66 -7.16
N PRO A 36 5.31 4.99 -8.12
CA PRO A 36 4.94 5.20 -9.52
C PRO A 36 4.26 3.98 -10.16
N VAL A 37 4.71 2.77 -9.83
CA VAL A 37 4.09 1.53 -10.33
C VAL A 37 2.65 1.43 -9.84
N LEU A 38 2.41 1.64 -8.54
CA LEU A 38 1.06 1.66 -7.98
C LEU A 38 0.21 2.76 -8.61
N LEU A 39 0.74 3.96 -8.80
CA LEU A 39 0.01 5.03 -9.47
C LEU A 39 -0.40 4.62 -10.88
N ASN A 40 0.49 4.04 -11.68
CA ASN A 40 0.15 3.61 -13.04
C ASN A 40 -0.93 2.52 -13.08
N LEU A 41 -1.04 1.69 -12.04
CA LEU A 41 -2.11 0.69 -11.91
C LEU A 41 -3.46 1.29 -11.48
N LEU A 42 -3.42 2.42 -10.75
CA LEU A 42 -4.62 3.11 -10.28
C LEU A 42 -5.14 4.10 -11.33
N ASN A 43 -6.45 4.40 -11.26
CA ASN A 43 -7.04 5.34 -12.22
C ASN A 43 -6.44 6.74 -12.03
N GLN A 44 -5.83 7.30 -13.08
CA GLN A 44 -5.21 8.62 -13.06
C GLN A 44 -6.21 9.75 -13.38
N ASP A 45 -7.36 9.45 -14.02
CA ASP A 45 -8.34 10.47 -14.36
C ASP A 45 -9.23 10.79 -13.16
N ARG A 46 -8.88 11.90 -12.50
CA ARG A 46 -9.55 12.37 -11.29
C ARG A 46 -10.38 13.61 -11.61
N ARG A 47 -11.69 13.50 -11.38
CA ARG A 47 -12.63 14.63 -11.50
C ARG A 47 -12.47 15.67 -10.38
N HIS A 48 -11.79 15.32 -9.29
CA HIS A 48 -11.61 16.14 -8.09
C HIS A 48 -10.20 16.74 -8.01
N GLY A 49 -10.11 17.91 -7.38
CA GLY A 49 -8.95 18.81 -7.45
C GLY A 49 -7.62 18.30 -6.89
N TRP A 50 -7.62 17.31 -6.00
CA TRP A 50 -6.41 16.88 -5.28
C TRP A 50 -5.45 16.06 -6.14
N GLY A 51 -5.92 15.50 -7.26
CA GLY A 51 -5.14 14.66 -8.17
C GLY A 51 -4.85 13.26 -7.60
N ALA A 52 -4.63 12.29 -8.50
CA ALA A 52 -4.45 10.88 -8.12
C ALA A 52 -3.30 10.69 -7.13
N LYS A 53 -2.17 11.38 -7.35
CA LYS A 53 -0.97 11.27 -6.51
C LYS A 53 -1.25 11.59 -5.03
N ILE A 54 -1.91 12.72 -4.74
CA ILE A 54 -2.18 13.11 -3.34
C ILE A 54 -3.20 12.16 -2.71
N GLU A 55 -4.21 11.74 -3.47
CA GLU A 55 -5.21 10.79 -2.96
C GLU A 55 -4.60 9.43 -2.61
N THR A 56 -3.71 8.93 -3.46
CA THR A 56 -2.95 7.71 -3.19
C THR A 56 -2.05 7.88 -1.97
N LEU A 57 -1.37 9.02 -1.78
CA LEU A 57 -0.57 9.28 -0.58
C LEU A 57 -1.42 9.31 0.70
N VAL A 58 -2.59 9.97 0.66
CA VAL A 58 -3.54 10.00 1.78
C VAL A 58 -4.00 8.59 2.14
N PHE A 59 -4.33 7.79 1.13
CA PHE A 59 -4.74 6.40 1.30
C PHE A 59 -3.62 5.53 1.85
N LEU A 60 -2.40 5.64 1.30
CA LEU A 60 -1.23 4.88 1.76
C LEU A 60 -0.88 5.22 3.21
N PHE A 61 -0.92 6.51 3.58
CA PHE A 61 -0.68 6.91 4.96
C PHE A 61 -1.73 6.33 5.91
N TRP A 62 -3.01 6.35 5.50
CA TRP A 62 -4.10 5.75 6.28
C TRP A 62 -3.88 4.25 6.51
N LEU A 63 -3.55 3.51 5.45
CA LEU A 63 -3.24 2.08 5.51
C LEU A 63 -2.00 1.77 6.35
N ALA A 64 -0.91 2.49 6.10
CA ALA A 64 0.38 2.28 6.77
C ALA A 64 0.32 2.58 8.27
N SER A 65 -0.49 3.56 8.65
CA SER A 65 -0.60 4.03 10.04
C SER A 65 -1.70 3.32 10.83
N GLY A 66 -2.65 2.64 10.18
CA GLY A 66 -3.86 2.12 10.83
C GLY A 66 -4.69 3.21 11.53
N ALA A 67 -4.61 4.46 11.04
CA ALA A 67 -5.07 5.62 11.78
C ALA A 67 -6.54 5.98 11.48
N SER A 68 -7.21 6.68 12.40
CA SER A 68 -8.56 7.20 12.14
C SER A 68 -8.54 8.31 11.07
N HIS A 69 -9.66 8.51 10.35
CA HIS A 69 -9.81 9.60 9.39
C HIS A 69 -9.54 10.99 10.00
N ARG A 70 -9.71 11.15 11.32
CA ARG A 70 -9.38 12.38 12.04
C ARG A 70 -7.88 12.67 12.04
N VAL A 71 -7.04 11.64 12.24
CA VAL A 71 -5.58 11.78 12.23
C VAL A 71 -5.08 12.10 10.83
N VAL A 72 -5.57 11.38 9.83
CA VAL A 72 -5.24 11.63 8.42
C VAL A 72 -5.67 13.05 7.99
N SER A 73 -6.86 13.48 8.41
CA SER A 73 -7.35 14.85 8.17
C SER A 73 -6.40 15.92 8.73
N ARG A 74 -5.92 15.74 9.97
CA ARG A 74 -4.97 16.67 10.61
C ARG A 74 -3.60 16.62 9.96
N ALA A 75 -3.14 15.43 9.59
CA ALA A 75 -1.84 15.24 8.94
C ALA A 75 -1.79 15.93 7.59
N PHE A 76 -2.83 15.80 6.76
CA PHE A 76 -2.85 16.35 5.39
C PHE A 76 -3.54 17.72 5.27
N GLY A 77 -4.16 18.22 6.33
CA GLY A 77 -4.95 19.46 6.27
C GLY A 77 -6.21 19.34 5.40
N ILE A 78 -6.77 18.13 5.27
CA ILE A 78 -7.92 17.82 4.41
C ILE A 78 -9.17 17.61 5.29
N PRO A 79 -10.37 18.12 4.92
CA PRO A 79 -11.59 17.85 5.68
C PRO A 79 -11.87 16.35 5.86
N ARG A 80 -12.34 15.94 7.04
CA ARG A 80 -12.61 14.52 7.38
C ARG A 80 -13.54 13.83 6.38
N SER A 81 -14.56 14.53 5.89
CA SER A 81 -15.48 14.01 4.87
C SER A 81 -14.78 13.74 3.54
N THR A 82 -13.84 14.60 3.14
CA THR A 82 -13.01 14.41 1.94
C THR A 82 -12.05 13.25 2.13
N VAL A 83 -11.38 13.13 3.28
CA VAL A 83 -10.53 11.97 3.60
C VAL A 83 -11.31 10.67 3.49
N HIS A 84 -12.50 10.60 4.08
CA HIS A 84 -13.36 9.42 3.99
C HIS A 84 -13.68 9.07 2.52
N ARG A 85 -14.09 10.04 1.71
CA ARG A 85 -14.35 9.82 0.27
C ARG A 85 -13.11 9.33 -0.50
N ILE A 86 -11.94 9.90 -0.21
CA ILE A 86 -10.66 9.49 -0.80
C ILE A 86 -10.36 8.04 -0.45
N VAL A 87 -10.41 7.70 0.84
CA VAL A 87 -10.11 6.35 1.34
C VAL A 87 -10.99 5.33 0.66
N HIS A 88 -12.33 5.51 0.70
CA HIS A 88 -13.25 4.55 0.08
C HIS A 88 -13.02 4.39 -1.43
N ARG A 89 -12.84 5.50 -2.15
CA ARG A 89 -12.58 5.46 -3.60
C ARG A 89 -11.29 4.70 -3.93
N VAL A 90 -10.18 5.07 -3.28
CA VAL A 90 -8.89 4.42 -3.55
C VAL A 90 -8.91 2.96 -3.10
N THR A 91 -9.63 2.62 -2.02
CA THR A 91 -9.88 1.24 -1.62
C THR A 91 -10.56 0.44 -2.74
N GLU A 92 -11.64 0.95 -3.33
CA GLU A 92 -12.37 0.26 -4.41
C GLU A 92 -11.46 -0.01 -5.62
N GLU A 93 -10.63 0.96 -6.00
CA GLU A 93 -9.69 0.80 -7.10
C GLU A 93 -8.57 -0.21 -6.78
N VAL A 94 -8.02 -0.16 -5.57
CA VAL A 94 -7.00 -1.11 -5.11
C VAL A 94 -7.57 -2.53 -5.06
N VAL A 95 -8.81 -2.68 -4.58
CA VAL A 95 -9.51 -3.97 -4.56
C VAL A 95 -9.80 -4.47 -5.97
N ALA A 96 -10.05 -3.58 -6.94
CA ALA A 96 -10.26 -3.96 -8.34
C ALA A 96 -8.99 -4.54 -8.99
N ILE A 97 -7.81 -3.98 -8.67
CA ILE A 97 -6.52 -4.47 -9.20
C ILE A 97 -5.94 -5.66 -8.42
N ARG A 98 -6.59 -6.10 -7.33
CA ARG A 98 -6.06 -7.13 -6.42
C ARG A 98 -5.59 -8.39 -7.16
N HIS A 99 -6.35 -8.84 -8.16
CA HIS A 99 -6.07 -10.08 -8.90
C HIS A 99 -4.89 -9.97 -9.87
N GLN A 100 -4.47 -8.75 -10.20
CA GLN A 100 -3.32 -8.51 -11.09
C GLN A 100 -1.99 -8.50 -10.32
N VAL A 101 -2.05 -8.16 -9.02
CA VAL A 101 -0.85 -7.95 -8.18
C VAL A 101 -0.71 -9.06 -7.14
N ILE A 102 -1.81 -9.47 -6.51
CA ILE A 102 -1.82 -10.49 -5.47
C ILE A 102 -2.07 -11.84 -6.13
N HIS A 103 -1.00 -12.62 -6.24
CA HIS A 103 -1.04 -14.01 -6.67
C HIS A 103 -1.18 -14.87 -5.41
N LEU A 104 -2.41 -15.28 -5.09
CA LEU A 104 -2.63 -16.31 -4.08
C LEU A 104 -2.27 -17.67 -4.68
N PRO A 105 -1.64 -18.57 -3.92
CA PRO A 105 -1.38 -19.93 -4.39
C PRO A 105 -2.71 -20.62 -4.74
N LYS A 106 -2.82 -21.13 -5.97
CA LYS A 106 -4.08 -21.73 -6.48
C LYS A 106 -4.00 -23.23 -6.60
N THR A 107 -2.81 -23.78 -6.80
CA THR A 107 -2.60 -25.23 -6.86
C THR A 107 -2.08 -25.74 -5.52
N PRO A 108 -2.31 -27.02 -5.20
CA PRO A 108 -1.66 -27.67 -4.07
C PRO A 108 -0.13 -27.66 -4.16
N GLU A 109 0.43 -27.53 -5.37
CA GLU A 109 1.87 -27.39 -5.56
C GLU A 109 2.39 -25.98 -5.20
N ASP A 110 1.57 -24.94 -5.37
CA ASP A 110 1.92 -23.55 -4.99
C ASP A 110 1.84 -23.30 -3.47
N LEU A 111 1.23 -24.22 -2.74
CA LEU A 111 0.91 -24.10 -1.32
C LEU A 111 1.78 -25.11 -0.57
N GLU A 112 2.95 -24.67 -0.08
CA GLU A 112 3.78 -25.48 0.83
C GLU A 112 3.07 -25.57 2.20
N ALA A 113 1.99 -26.35 2.26
CA ALA A 113 1.23 -26.64 3.46
C ALA A 113 1.65 -27.99 4.01
N VAL A 114 2.15 -28.01 5.24
CA VAL A 114 2.37 -29.26 5.96
C VAL A 114 1.04 -29.66 6.58
N CYS A 115 0.60 -30.89 6.32
CA CYS A 115 -0.59 -31.48 6.93
C CYS A 115 -0.22 -32.67 7.82
N ASP A 116 -1.02 -32.92 8.85
CA ASP A 116 -0.89 -34.15 9.65
C ASP A 116 -1.52 -35.37 8.94
N HIS A 117 -1.35 -36.55 9.55
CA HIS A 117 -1.90 -37.83 9.07
C HIS A 117 -3.44 -37.88 9.03
N GLN A 118 -4.14 -36.87 9.56
CA GLN A 118 -5.59 -36.73 9.53
C GLN A 118 -6.04 -35.67 8.52
N GLY A 119 -5.12 -35.13 7.70
CA GLY A 119 -5.43 -34.10 6.71
C GLY A 119 -5.68 -32.71 7.30
N ARG A 120 -5.23 -32.44 8.54
CA ARG A 120 -5.33 -31.12 9.17
C ARG A 120 -4.09 -30.30 8.85
N PHE A 121 -4.28 -29.07 8.40
CA PHE A 121 -3.18 -28.13 8.16
C PHE A 121 -2.47 -27.80 9.49
N ILE A 122 -1.17 -28.06 9.56
CA ILE A 122 -0.32 -27.74 10.72
C ILE A 122 0.54 -26.49 10.49
N ASP A 123 0.91 -26.22 9.23
CA ASP A 123 1.64 -25.02 8.82
C ASP A 123 1.31 -24.70 7.36
N THR A 124 1.31 -23.42 6.99
CA THR A 124 1.03 -22.95 5.63
C THR A 124 2.08 -21.91 5.24
N TYR A 125 3.02 -22.31 4.39
CA TYR A 125 4.08 -21.44 3.92
C TYR A 125 3.64 -20.68 2.67
N VAL A 126 3.42 -19.37 2.81
CA VAL A 126 2.94 -18.46 1.74
C VAL A 126 4.08 -17.61 1.16
N GLY A 127 5.34 -18.03 1.36
CA GLY A 127 6.53 -17.25 1.07
C GLY A 127 6.85 -16.17 2.11
N TRP A 128 8.05 -15.59 2.04
CA TRP A 128 8.51 -14.54 2.96
C TRP A 128 8.09 -13.14 2.46
N PRO A 129 7.55 -12.26 3.32
CA PRO A 129 7.30 -10.87 2.94
C PRO A 129 8.63 -10.18 2.58
N GLY A 130 8.61 -9.28 1.59
CA GLY A 130 9.79 -8.63 1.00
C GLY A 130 10.64 -7.73 1.92
N SER A 131 10.53 -7.87 3.24
CA SER A 131 11.33 -7.20 4.26
C SER A 131 12.13 -8.18 5.15
N VAL A 132 12.17 -9.46 4.78
CA VAL A 132 12.95 -10.46 5.50
C VAL A 132 14.35 -10.52 4.91
N HIS A 133 15.35 -10.43 5.78
CA HIS A 133 16.75 -10.49 5.39
C HIS A 133 17.07 -11.82 4.69
N ASP A 134 17.75 -11.78 3.55
CA ASP A 134 18.13 -12.95 2.74
C ASP A 134 18.78 -14.08 3.56
N SER A 135 19.57 -13.73 4.57
CA SER A 135 20.20 -14.71 5.49
C SER A 135 19.20 -15.54 6.28
N ARG A 136 18.03 -14.96 6.59
CA ARG A 136 16.91 -15.61 7.28
C ARG A 136 16.04 -16.40 6.30
N VAL A 137 15.91 -15.92 5.06
CA VAL A 137 15.25 -16.66 3.96
C VAL A 137 16.04 -17.93 3.63
N LEU A 138 17.36 -17.82 3.46
CA LEU A 138 18.24 -18.95 3.14
C LEU A 138 18.23 -20.02 4.24
N ARG A 139 18.36 -19.63 5.52
CA ARG A 139 18.38 -20.56 6.66
C ARG A 139 17.08 -21.34 6.87
N HIS A 140 15.95 -20.81 6.41
CA HIS A 140 14.65 -21.45 6.55
C HIS A 140 14.11 -22.00 5.22
N SER A 141 14.89 -21.91 4.14
CA SER A 141 14.54 -22.54 2.87
C SER A 141 14.94 -24.02 2.86
N PRO A 142 14.17 -24.89 2.18
CA PRO A 142 14.55 -26.29 1.97
C PRO A 142 15.82 -26.46 1.12
N LEU A 143 16.32 -25.40 0.48
CA LEU A 143 17.55 -25.38 -0.33
C LEU A 143 18.84 -25.38 0.51
N TYR A 144 18.77 -25.03 1.80
CA TYR A 144 19.91 -25.05 2.72
C TYR A 144 19.87 -26.27 3.66
N ARG A 145 19.27 -27.38 3.19
CA ARG A 145 19.51 -28.71 3.76
C ARG A 145 20.55 -29.44 2.94
#